data_AF-A0A955N923-F1
#
_entry.id   AF-A0A955N923-F1
#
_cell.length_a   1.000
_cell.length_b   1.000
_cell.length_c   1.000
_cell.angle_alpha   90.00
_cell.angle_beta   90.00
_cell.angle_gamma   90.00
#
_symmetry.space_group_name_H-M   'P 1'
#
loop_
_entity.id
_entity.type
_entity.pdbx_description
1 polymer ?
#
loop_
_entity_poly.entity_id
_entity_poly.type
_entity_poly.pdbx_seq_one_letter_code
_entity_poly.pdbx_strand_id
1 'polypeptide(L)'
;MCRKILFSPYCVLLAFLFTVLSACNKVSIPRLGFESEPEPRLPLNISYAFSDSLLQYTQTVDACGLPYSIPVGDLIAKTFMKVGMERFNTVQAEPPVGQASGTPPDGYRILLNLNQFTLDPVTKTGEEERYHAFVDLNMQAVYEDSQGTALAQSPLLYHQKVSLWTPALSGQSASCSTTQLDGTVENAAEALARDMISVLPRLNQSIAAETPPAPVSPPTSDQPGIPPGQPFSNTNQAVRSIQAEVSPSIQFRTKLVDANRNLVLEGGEAVILLIESTNVSEKPIPSAYVELRGTQALVEAFKRGTSLPVPLGSFSAGEKRTAEIRGRLGQVTEHIQGELIIGIILSEGLPPGTHTIRAEIQPGPKRKQPSR
;
A
#
# COMPACT_ATOMS: atom_id res chain seq x y z
N MET A 1 -32.61 -57.02 57.95
CA MET A 1 -32.26 -56.17 59.11
C MET A 1 -32.68 -54.75 58.83
N CYS A 2 -33.69 -54.27 59.56
CA CYS A 2 -34.14 -52.88 59.55
C CYS A 2 -33.06 -52.00 60.19
N ARG A 3 -32.60 -50.94 59.51
CA ARG A 3 -31.91 -49.85 60.20
C ARG A 3 -32.36 -48.51 59.62
N LYS A 4 -33.25 -47.88 60.39
CA LYS A 4 -33.66 -46.48 60.24
C LYS A 4 -32.41 -45.60 60.29
N ILE A 5 -32.22 -44.75 59.29
CA ILE A 5 -31.29 -43.63 59.36
C ILE A 5 -32.14 -42.37 59.52
N LEU A 6 -31.96 -41.72 60.67
CA LEU A 6 -32.54 -40.46 61.06
C LEU A 6 -32.17 -39.37 60.03
N PHE A 7 -33.19 -38.65 59.56
CA PHE A 7 -33.04 -37.41 58.81
C PHE A 7 -32.39 -36.33 59.68
N SER A 8 -31.23 -35.83 59.26
CA SER A 8 -30.67 -34.56 59.75
C SER A 8 -31.18 -33.42 58.86
N PRO A 9 -31.86 -32.40 59.40
CA PRO A 9 -32.48 -31.32 58.61
C PRO A 9 -31.46 -30.39 57.94
N TYR A 10 -30.17 -30.53 58.23
CA TYR A 10 -29.12 -29.68 57.66
C TYR A 10 -28.72 -30.04 56.22
N CYS A 11 -29.05 -31.25 55.72
CA CYS A 11 -28.74 -31.61 54.34
C CYS A 11 -29.75 -31.08 53.31
N VAL A 12 -30.99 -30.77 53.73
CA VAL A 12 -32.02 -30.25 52.81
C VAL A 12 -31.79 -28.78 52.48
N LEU A 13 -31.19 -28.02 53.40
CA LEU A 13 -30.86 -26.60 53.18
C LEU A 13 -29.60 -26.38 52.33
N LEU A 14 -28.69 -27.34 52.28
CA LEU A 14 -27.48 -27.28 51.44
C LEU A 14 -27.74 -27.78 50.01
N ALA A 15 -28.73 -28.67 49.82
CA ALA A 15 -29.16 -29.11 48.49
C ALA A 15 -30.04 -28.08 47.77
N PHE A 16 -30.73 -27.19 48.48
CA PHE A 16 -31.51 -26.10 47.88
C PHE A 16 -30.70 -24.84 47.56
N LEU A 17 -29.49 -24.69 48.11
CA LEU A 17 -28.63 -23.54 47.81
C LEU A 17 -27.74 -23.76 46.57
N PHE A 18 -27.57 -25.00 46.13
CA PHE A 18 -26.76 -25.34 44.94
C PHE A 18 -27.56 -25.49 43.64
N THR A 19 -28.89 -25.41 43.70
CA THR A 19 -29.77 -25.53 42.52
C THR A 19 -30.16 -24.19 41.87
N VAL A 20 -29.63 -23.06 42.35
CA VAL A 20 -29.94 -21.71 41.81
C VAL A 20 -28.78 -21.06 41.05
N LEU A 21 -27.72 -21.80 40.70
CA LEU A 21 -26.61 -21.28 39.89
C LEU A 21 -26.39 -22.04 38.57
N SER A 22 -27.34 -22.87 38.16
CA SER A 22 -27.38 -23.45 36.81
C SER A 22 -28.22 -22.59 35.87
N ALA A 23 -27.77 -21.35 35.67
CA ALA A 23 -28.23 -20.49 34.58
C ALA A 23 -27.02 -19.77 33.99
N CYS A 24 -26.08 -20.53 33.43
CA CYS A 24 -25.15 -20.01 32.41
C CYS A 24 -25.94 -19.76 31.12
N ASN A 25 -26.80 -18.74 31.15
CA ASN A 25 -27.19 -18.08 29.92
C ASN A 25 -25.91 -17.56 29.28
N LYS A 26 -25.76 -17.80 27.96
CA LYS A 26 -24.73 -17.22 27.10
C LYS A 26 -24.46 -15.78 27.52
N VAL A 27 -23.42 -15.58 28.32
CA VAL A 27 -22.76 -14.28 28.40
C VAL A 27 -22.03 -14.19 27.07
N SER A 28 -22.75 -13.71 26.06
CA SER A 28 -22.14 -13.15 24.88
C SER A 28 -21.38 -11.95 25.39
N ILE A 29 -20.11 -12.14 25.73
CA ILE A 29 -19.18 -11.04 25.93
C ILE A 29 -19.26 -10.28 24.60
N PRO A 30 -19.84 -9.07 24.55
CA PRO A 30 -19.71 -8.28 23.34
C PRO A 30 -18.21 -8.09 23.20
N ARG A 31 -17.63 -8.73 22.18
CA ARG A 31 -16.31 -8.31 21.72
C ARG A 31 -16.50 -6.83 21.45
N LEU A 32 -15.89 -5.99 22.29
CA LEU A 32 -15.52 -4.63 21.93
C LEU A 32 -14.42 -4.74 20.86
N GLY A 33 -14.73 -5.46 19.78
CA GLY A 33 -14.16 -5.14 18.50
C GLY A 33 -14.87 -3.85 18.15
N PHE A 34 -14.09 -2.79 18.01
CA PHE A 34 -14.51 -1.70 17.15
C PHE A 34 -14.80 -2.38 15.81
N GLU A 35 -16.08 -2.66 15.55
CA GLU A 35 -16.51 -2.94 14.20
C GLU A 35 -16.19 -1.64 13.48
N SER A 36 -15.04 -1.64 12.81
CA SER A 36 -14.57 -0.52 12.02
C SER A 36 -15.73 -0.18 11.11
N GLU A 37 -16.31 0.99 11.34
CA GLU A 37 -17.48 1.46 10.61
C GLU A 37 -17.19 1.24 9.11
N PRO A 38 -18.05 0.49 8.39
CA PRO A 38 -17.75 0.09 7.03
C PRO A 38 -17.44 1.34 6.22
N GLU A 39 -16.22 1.41 5.67
CA GLU A 39 -15.79 2.57 4.92
C GLU A 39 -16.83 2.90 3.83
N PRO A 40 -17.18 4.18 3.65
CA PRO A 40 -18.26 4.56 2.76
C PRO A 40 -17.98 4.05 1.35
N ARG A 41 -19.01 3.44 0.74
CA ARG A 41 -18.95 3.00 -0.65
C ARG A 41 -18.85 4.19 -1.59
N LEU A 42 -17.97 4.08 -2.57
CA LEU A 42 -17.86 5.03 -3.67
C LEU A 42 -19.02 4.78 -4.65
N PRO A 43 -19.76 5.82 -5.09
CA PRO A 43 -20.84 5.69 -6.06
C PRO A 43 -20.28 5.56 -7.49
N LEU A 44 -19.35 4.62 -7.69
CA LEU A 44 -18.69 4.33 -8.96
C LEU A 44 -19.00 2.90 -9.39
N ASN A 45 -19.14 2.72 -10.70
CA ASN A 45 -19.22 1.41 -11.34
C ASN A 45 -17.85 1.08 -11.93
N ILE A 46 -17.34 -0.12 -11.68
CA ILE A 46 -16.04 -0.53 -12.21
C ILE A 46 -16.10 -1.89 -12.89
N SER A 47 -15.29 -2.04 -13.93
CA SER A 47 -15.00 -3.32 -14.58
C SER A 47 -13.50 -3.58 -14.46
N TYR A 48 -13.11 -4.71 -13.87
CA TYR A 48 -11.71 -5.11 -13.79
C TYR A 48 -11.31 -5.97 -14.99
N ALA A 49 -10.16 -5.64 -15.56
CA ALA A 49 -9.51 -6.44 -16.59
C ALA A 49 -8.15 -6.90 -16.05
N PHE A 50 -8.04 -8.18 -15.69
CA PHE A 50 -6.79 -8.75 -15.21
C PHE A 50 -6.00 -9.28 -16.41
N SER A 51 -4.71 -8.95 -16.49
CA SER A 51 -3.88 -9.45 -17.58
C SER A 51 -3.69 -10.97 -17.49
N ASP A 52 -3.51 -11.62 -18.64
CA ASP A 52 -3.20 -13.07 -18.67
C ASP A 52 -1.93 -13.39 -17.86
N SER A 53 -0.93 -12.50 -17.95
CA SER A 53 0.32 -12.61 -17.18
C SER A 53 0.09 -12.56 -15.68
N LEU A 54 -0.92 -11.83 -15.20
CA LEU A 54 -1.30 -11.82 -13.80
C LEU A 54 -2.03 -13.11 -13.44
N LEU A 55 -3.09 -13.45 -14.18
CA LEU A 55 -3.98 -14.56 -13.83
C LEU A 55 -3.30 -15.93 -13.84
N GLN A 56 -2.35 -16.13 -14.75
CA GLN A 56 -1.61 -17.39 -14.87
C GLN A 56 -0.38 -17.46 -13.94
N TYR A 57 -0.08 -16.37 -13.23
CA TYR A 57 1.13 -16.31 -12.42
C TYR A 57 1.00 -17.16 -11.16
N THR A 58 1.99 -18.03 -10.97
CA THR A 58 2.16 -18.86 -9.78
C THR A 58 3.59 -18.72 -9.27
N GLN A 59 3.76 -18.74 -7.96
CA GLN A 59 5.08 -18.67 -7.33
C GLN A 59 5.36 -19.97 -6.59
N THR A 60 6.40 -20.68 -7.02
CA THR A 60 6.87 -21.86 -6.31
C THR A 60 7.74 -21.45 -5.13
N VAL A 61 7.41 -21.95 -3.94
CA VAL A 61 8.19 -21.81 -2.72
C VAL A 61 8.41 -23.17 -2.07
N ASP A 62 9.38 -23.26 -1.16
CA ASP A 62 9.53 -24.44 -0.33
C ASP A 62 8.67 -24.27 0.94
N ALA A 63 7.65 -25.12 1.06
CA ALA A 63 6.80 -25.23 2.23
C ALA A 63 6.98 -26.61 2.86
N CYS A 64 7.43 -26.65 4.11
CA CYS A 64 7.61 -27.88 4.89
C CYS A 64 8.58 -28.91 4.26
N GLY A 65 9.52 -28.47 3.40
CA GLY A 65 10.46 -29.34 2.69
C GLY A 65 9.92 -29.88 1.37
N LEU A 66 8.78 -29.36 0.89
CA LEU A 66 8.15 -29.74 -0.37
C LEU A 66 7.90 -28.49 -1.23
N PRO A 67 8.00 -28.60 -2.56
CA PRO A 67 7.62 -27.51 -3.45
C PRO A 67 6.11 -27.27 -3.35
N TYR A 68 5.74 -26.03 -3.03
CA TYR A 68 4.37 -25.55 -3.02
C TYR A 68 4.23 -24.42 -4.05
N SER A 69 3.20 -24.51 -4.90
CA SER A 69 2.90 -23.48 -5.88
C SER A 69 1.78 -22.60 -5.37
N ILE A 70 2.13 -21.35 -5.01
CA ILE A 70 1.17 -20.35 -4.56
C ILE A 70 0.42 -19.84 -5.81
N PRO A 71 -0.92 -19.91 -5.86
CA PRO A 71 -1.72 -19.42 -6.99
C PRO A 71 -1.89 -17.90 -6.92
N VAL A 72 -0.77 -17.17 -6.99
CA VAL A 72 -0.69 -15.71 -6.75
C VAL A 72 -1.69 -14.92 -7.60
N GLY A 73 -1.79 -15.22 -8.89
CA GLY A 73 -2.73 -14.55 -9.80
C GLY A 73 -4.19 -14.68 -9.38
N ASP A 74 -4.61 -15.89 -9.03
CA ASP A 74 -5.98 -16.20 -8.59
C ASP A 74 -6.31 -15.53 -7.24
N LEU A 75 -5.36 -15.58 -6.29
CA LEU A 75 -5.51 -14.91 -4.98
C LEU A 75 -5.64 -13.40 -5.14
N ILE A 76 -4.83 -12.77 -6.00
CA ILE A 76 -4.92 -11.34 -6.30
C ILE A 76 -6.29 -11.02 -6.92
N ALA A 77 -6.71 -11.74 -7.96
CA ALA A 77 -7.97 -11.46 -8.65
C ALA A 77 -9.18 -11.58 -7.70
N LYS A 78 -9.25 -12.65 -6.91
CA LYS A 78 -10.30 -12.85 -5.89
C LYS A 78 -10.30 -11.75 -4.84
N THR A 79 -9.12 -11.33 -4.38
CA THR A 79 -8.99 -10.30 -3.34
C THR A 79 -9.42 -8.93 -3.87
N PHE A 80 -8.98 -8.54 -5.07
CA PHE A 80 -9.41 -7.28 -5.70
C PHE A 80 -10.92 -7.26 -5.96
N MET A 81 -11.50 -8.39 -6.37
CA MET A 81 -12.95 -8.55 -6.50
C MET A 81 -13.67 -8.33 -5.17
N LYS A 82 -13.23 -9.02 -4.13
CA LYS A 82 -13.80 -8.92 -2.78
C LYS A 82 -13.76 -7.47 -2.27
N VAL A 83 -12.57 -6.86 -2.24
CA VAL A 83 -12.39 -5.48 -1.75
C VAL A 83 -13.17 -4.50 -2.63
N GLY A 84 -13.19 -4.72 -3.94
CA GLY A 84 -14.01 -3.91 -4.85
C GLY A 84 -15.49 -3.96 -4.52
N MET A 85 -16.06 -5.15 -4.36
CA MET A 85 -17.49 -5.33 -4.02
C MET A 85 -17.86 -4.70 -2.68
N GLU A 86 -16.92 -4.61 -1.75
CA GLU A 86 -17.10 -3.91 -0.48
C GLU A 86 -17.10 -2.38 -0.64
N ARG A 87 -16.35 -1.84 -1.60
CA ARG A 87 -16.04 -0.40 -1.73
C ARG A 87 -16.74 0.33 -2.86
N PHE A 88 -17.26 -0.35 -3.88
CA PHE A 88 -17.94 0.26 -5.03
C PHE A 88 -19.43 -0.08 -5.09
N ASN A 89 -20.16 0.65 -5.92
CA ASN A 89 -21.58 0.39 -6.14
C ASN A 89 -21.78 -0.86 -7.00
N THR A 90 -21.07 -0.94 -8.13
CA THR A 90 -21.08 -2.11 -9.01
C THR A 90 -19.65 -2.50 -9.35
N VAL A 91 -19.36 -3.79 -9.23
CA VAL A 91 -18.08 -4.37 -9.62
C VAL A 91 -18.33 -5.55 -10.53
N GLN A 92 -17.65 -5.56 -11.66
CA GLN A 92 -17.64 -6.68 -12.59
C GLN A 92 -16.20 -6.96 -13.02
N ALA A 93 -15.98 -8.10 -13.67
CA ALA A 93 -14.70 -8.45 -14.25
C ALA A 93 -14.88 -8.97 -15.68
N GLU A 94 -13.91 -8.70 -16.52
CA GLU A 94 -13.79 -9.25 -17.86
C GLU A 94 -13.41 -10.74 -17.81
N PRO A 95 -13.64 -11.48 -18.90
CA PRO A 95 -13.11 -12.83 -19.04
C PRO A 95 -11.58 -12.86 -18.80
N PRO A 96 -11.05 -13.93 -18.20
CA PRO A 96 -11.74 -15.17 -17.81
C PRO A 96 -12.36 -15.14 -16.39
N VAL A 97 -12.18 -14.06 -15.62
CA VAL A 97 -12.67 -13.98 -14.22
C VAL A 97 -14.18 -13.75 -14.16
N GLY A 98 -14.72 -12.96 -15.09
CA GLY A 98 -16.15 -12.70 -15.20
C GLY A 98 -16.66 -12.74 -16.64
N GLN A 99 -17.78 -12.07 -16.89
CA GLN A 99 -18.46 -12.02 -18.20
C GLN A 99 -18.70 -10.58 -18.68
N ALA A 100 -18.14 -9.59 -17.99
CA ALA A 100 -18.29 -8.19 -18.39
C ALA A 100 -17.48 -7.91 -19.66
N SER A 101 -17.92 -6.90 -20.40
CA SER A 101 -17.23 -6.44 -21.60
C SER A 101 -17.00 -4.95 -21.50
N GLY A 102 -15.74 -4.53 -21.44
CA GLY A 102 -15.35 -3.13 -21.48
C GLY A 102 -15.75 -2.33 -20.24
N THR A 103 -15.85 -1.01 -20.43
CA THR A 103 -16.13 -0.03 -19.38
C THR A 103 -17.63 0.08 -19.08
N PRO A 104 -18.06 0.08 -17.80
CA PRO A 104 -19.45 0.31 -17.44
C PRO A 104 -19.93 1.74 -17.80
N PRO A 105 -21.24 1.95 -18.04
CA PRO A 105 -21.82 3.30 -18.10
C PRO A 105 -21.52 4.08 -16.81
N ASP A 106 -21.02 5.31 -16.98
CA ASP A 106 -20.62 6.20 -15.87
C ASP A 106 -19.58 5.58 -14.90
N GLY A 107 -18.71 4.75 -15.45
CA GLY A 107 -17.72 3.98 -14.69
C GLY A 107 -16.33 3.97 -15.31
N TYR A 108 -15.44 3.20 -14.68
CA TYR A 108 -14.07 3.01 -15.15
C TYR A 108 -13.79 1.55 -15.44
N ARG A 109 -12.98 1.30 -16.47
CA ARG A 109 -12.32 0.02 -16.66
C ARG A 109 -10.94 0.09 -16.03
N ILE A 110 -10.60 -0.87 -15.19
CA ILE A 110 -9.33 -0.90 -14.46
C ILE A 110 -8.53 -2.12 -14.91
N LEU A 111 -7.45 -1.87 -15.66
CA LEU A 111 -6.55 -2.92 -16.12
C LEU A 111 -5.49 -3.16 -15.07
N LEU A 112 -5.37 -4.38 -14.60
CA LEU A 112 -4.42 -4.79 -13.57
C LEU A 112 -3.37 -5.71 -14.18
N ASN A 113 -2.13 -5.25 -14.12
CA ASN A 113 -0.96 -6.00 -14.56
C ASN A 113 -0.09 -6.36 -13.36
N LEU A 114 0.43 -7.59 -13.35
CA LEU A 114 1.46 -8.00 -12.41
C LEU A 114 2.84 -7.74 -13.03
N ASN A 115 3.64 -6.91 -12.36
CA ASN A 115 5.01 -6.65 -12.78
C ASN A 115 5.97 -7.64 -12.12
N GLN A 116 5.82 -7.86 -10.81
CA GLN A 116 6.69 -8.73 -10.04
C GLN A 116 5.99 -9.20 -8.77
N PHE A 117 6.28 -10.45 -8.38
CA PHE A 117 6.04 -10.95 -7.04
C PHE A 117 7.28 -11.73 -6.56
N THR A 118 7.72 -11.51 -5.32
CA THR A 118 8.72 -12.36 -4.67
C THR A 118 8.33 -12.64 -3.22
N LEU A 119 8.76 -13.81 -2.74
CA LEU A 119 8.66 -14.21 -1.35
C LEU A 119 10.03 -14.75 -0.94
N ASP A 120 10.84 -13.86 -0.36
CA ASP A 120 12.26 -14.11 -0.13
C ASP A 120 12.52 -14.44 1.35
N PRO A 121 12.87 -15.70 1.69
CA PRO A 121 13.16 -16.10 3.06
C PRO A 121 14.47 -15.47 3.55
N VAL A 122 14.44 -14.87 4.75
CA VAL A 122 15.56 -14.13 5.36
C VAL A 122 16.25 -14.95 6.44
N THR A 123 15.48 -15.65 7.29
CA THR A 123 16.00 -16.33 8.48
C THR A 123 15.82 -17.85 8.40
N LYS A 124 15.85 -18.43 7.20
CA LYS A 124 15.73 -19.88 7.05
C LYS A 124 17.03 -20.56 7.51
N THR A 125 17.23 -20.62 8.82
CA THR A 125 18.39 -21.23 9.48
C THR A 125 17.92 -22.34 10.43
N GLY A 126 18.13 -23.61 10.06
CA GLY A 126 17.92 -24.75 10.95
C GLY A 126 16.47 -25.25 11.06
N GLU A 127 16.18 -25.97 12.16
CA GLU A 127 14.89 -26.61 12.49
C GLU A 127 13.83 -25.64 13.05
N GLU A 128 13.96 -24.33 12.81
CA GLU A 128 12.98 -23.37 13.30
C GLU A 128 11.67 -23.48 12.52
N GLU A 129 10.56 -23.76 13.21
CA GLU A 129 9.23 -23.86 12.59
C GLU A 129 8.73 -22.53 12.02
N ARG A 130 9.28 -21.40 12.50
CA ARG A 130 8.98 -20.05 12.01
C ARG A 130 10.19 -19.46 11.31
N TYR A 131 9.94 -18.79 10.19
CA TYR A 131 10.96 -18.00 9.52
C TYR A 131 10.38 -16.65 9.07
N HIS A 132 11.27 -15.69 8.87
CA HIS A 132 10.90 -14.41 8.28
C HIS A 132 11.13 -14.42 6.79
N ALA A 133 10.23 -13.77 6.04
CA ALA A 133 10.39 -13.51 4.62
C ALA A 133 10.06 -12.06 4.28
N PHE A 134 10.63 -11.54 3.21
CA PHE A 134 10.15 -10.33 2.55
C PHE A 134 9.14 -10.72 1.46
N VAL A 135 8.04 -9.99 1.41
CA VAL A 135 7.02 -10.12 0.38
C VAL A 135 7.04 -8.84 -0.42
N ASP A 136 7.37 -8.97 -1.69
CA ASP A 136 7.32 -7.90 -2.67
C ASP A 136 6.21 -8.20 -3.67
N LEU A 137 5.22 -7.33 -3.76
CA LEU A 137 4.17 -7.38 -4.78
C LEU A 137 4.12 -6.03 -5.51
N ASN A 138 4.44 -6.06 -6.80
CA ASN A 138 4.44 -4.89 -7.67
C ASN A 138 3.44 -5.12 -8.80
N MET A 139 2.44 -4.26 -8.86
CA MET A 139 1.41 -4.26 -9.87
C MET A 139 1.28 -2.88 -10.50
N GLN A 140 0.61 -2.81 -11.65
CA GLN A 140 0.23 -1.56 -12.28
C GLN A 140 -1.27 -1.56 -12.55
N ALA A 141 -1.95 -0.50 -12.12
CA ALA A 141 -3.32 -0.20 -12.47
C ALA A 141 -3.36 0.85 -13.59
N VAL A 142 -4.13 0.60 -14.65
CA VAL A 142 -4.46 1.59 -15.68
C VAL A 142 -5.96 1.83 -15.63
N TYR A 143 -6.36 3.10 -15.56
CA TYR A 143 -7.76 3.50 -15.48
C TYR A 143 -8.20 4.01 -16.84
N GLU A 144 -9.21 3.39 -17.43
CA GLU A 144 -9.76 3.74 -18.74
C GLU A 144 -11.20 4.28 -18.61
N ASP A 145 -11.54 5.24 -19.46
CA ASP A 145 -12.89 5.76 -19.61
C ASP A 145 -13.79 4.84 -20.48
N SER A 146 -15.02 5.30 -20.74
CA SER A 146 -15.98 4.57 -21.58
C SER A 146 -15.58 4.43 -23.05
N GLN A 147 -14.59 5.21 -23.51
CA GLN A 147 -14.04 5.15 -24.87
C GLN A 147 -12.75 4.30 -24.93
N GLY A 148 -12.30 3.72 -23.81
CA GLY A 148 -11.04 2.98 -23.71
C GLY A 148 -9.81 3.88 -23.66
N THR A 149 -9.96 5.17 -23.39
CA THR A 149 -8.83 6.10 -23.24
C THR A 149 -8.25 5.96 -21.85
N ALA A 150 -6.94 5.71 -21.76
CA ALA A 150 -6.24 5.67 -20.48
C ALA A 150 -6.21 7.07 -19.85
N LEU A 151 -6.93 7.23 -18.75
CA LEU A 151 -7.03 8.47 -17.97
C LEU A 151 -5.85 8.62 -17.01
N ALA A 152 -5.42 7.52 -16.42
CA ALA A 152 -4.34 7.50 -15.45
C ALA A 152 -3.69 6.13 -15.35
N GLN A 153 -2.47 6.10 -14.82
CA GLN A 153 -1.76 4.89 -14.46
C GLN A 153 -1.24 5.04 -13.04
N SER A 154 -1.37 4.01 -12.21
CA SER A 154 -0.90 4.01 -10.83
C SER A 154 -0.06 2.77 -10.55
N PRO A 155 1.21 2.93 -10.12
CA PRO A 155 1.97 1.81 -9.59
C PRO A 155 1.39 1.40 -8.23
N LEU A 156 1.17 0.11 -8.03
CA LEU A 156 0.70 -0.49 -6.78
C LEU A 156 1.86 -1.30 -6.20
N LEU A 157 2.33 -0.91 -5.02
CA LEU A 157 3.60 -1.40 -4.47
C LEU A 157 3.43 -1.84 -3.02
N TYR A 158 3.70 -3.10 -2.75
CA TYR A 158 3.67 -3.68 -1.42
C TYR A 158 5.02 -4.30 -1.12
N HIS A 159 5.63 -3.90 -0.01
CA HIS A 159 6.86 -4.49 0.52
C HIS A 159 6.72 -4.64 2.03
N GLN A 160 6.70 -5.87 2.52
CA GLN A 160 6.59 -6.11 3.96
C GLN A 160 7.38 -7.34 4.41
N LYS A 161 7.99 -7.23 5.59
CA LYS A 161 8.56 -8.39 6.30
C LYS A 161 7.42 -9.13 7.01
N VAL A 162 7.28 -10.42 6.72
CA VAL A 162 6.28 -11.30 7.34
C VAL A 162 6.95 -12.37 8.20
N SER A 163 6.19 -12.94 9.12
CA SER A 163 6.58 -14.13 9.89
C SER A 163 5.71 -15.29 9.43
N LEU A 164 6.35 -16.31 8.88
CA LEU A 164 5.69 -17.50 8.32
C LEU A 164 5.98 -18.70 9.21
N TRP A 165 4.97 -19.55 9.41
CA TRP A 165 5.10 -20.81 10.11
C TRP A 165 4.92 -21.97 9.11
N THR A 166 6.00 -22.68 8.82
CA THR A 166 6.01 -23.85 7.92
C THR A 166 6.88 -24.94 8.56
N PRO A 167 6.35 -25.71 9.52
CA PRO A 167 7.14 -26.76 10.16
C PRO A 167 7.55 -27.82 9.12
N ALA A 168 8.81 -28.25 9.15
CA ALA A 168 9.26 -29.36 8.31
C ALA A 168 8.43 -30.61 8.64
N LEU A 169 8.07 -31.40 7.61
CA LEU A 169 7.40 -32.68 7.80
C LEU A 169 8.36 -33.67 8.48
N SER A 170 8.38 -33.67 9.80
CA SER A 170 9.02 -34.71 10.61
C SER A 170 8.03 -35.84 10.88
N GLY A 171 8.50 -37.03 11.26
CA GLY A 171 7.63 -38.19 11.54
C GLY A 171 6.58 -38.00 12.64
N GLN A 172 6.55 -36.85 13.32
CA GLN A 172 5.56 -36.47 14.33
C GLN A 172 4.58 -35.36 13.87
N SER A 173 4.83 -34.70 12.74
CA SER A 173 4.05 -33.56 12.23
C SER A 173 3.23 -34.00 11.01
N ALA A 174 1.92 -34.23 11.19
CA ALA A 174 1.09 -34.90 10.17
C ALA A 174 0.50 -33.99 9.08
N SER A 175 0.64 -32.66 9.15
CA SER A 175 0.12 -31.76 8.12
C SER A 175 0.99 -30.52 7.89
N CYS A 176 1.29 -30.25 6.60
CA CYS A 176 1.86 -28.98 6.16
C CYS A 176 0.72 -28.00 5.89
N SER A 177 0.64 -26.90 6.66
CA SER A 177 -0.35 -25.84 6.42
C SER A 177 0.26 -24.76 5.53
N THR A 178 -0.21 -24.66 4.29
CA THR A 178 0.22 -23.64 3.33
C THR A 178 -0.64 -22.36 3.38
N THR A 179 -1.70 -22.36 4.19
CA THR A 179 -2.68 -21.26 4.29
C THR A 179 -2.05 -19.92 4.67
N GLN A 180 -0.95 -19.91 5.43
CA GLN A 180 -0.24 -18.66 5.76
C GLN A 180 0.48 -18.06 4.55
N LEU A 181 0.90 -18.87 3.59
CA LEU A 181 1.53 -18.40 2.35
C LEU A 181 0.46 -17.74 1.46
N ASP A 182 -0.68 -18.40 1.30
CA ASP A 182 -1.83 -17.84 0.56
C ASP A 182 -2.31 -16.55 1.21
N GLY A 183 -2.53 -16.57 2.52
CA GLY A 183 -2.97 -15.40 3.29
C GLY A 183 -1.97 -14.24 3.25
N THR A 184 -0.68 -14.51 3.03
CA THR A 184 0.32 -13.46 2.82
C THR A 184 0.11 -12.73 1.50
N VAL A 185 -0.22 -13.45 0.43
CA VAL A 185 -0.57 -12.85 -0.87
C VAL A 185 -1.89 -12.10 -0.77
N GLU A 186 -2.90 -12.68 -0.10
CA GLU A 186 -4.20 -12.04 0.11
C GLU A 186 -4.05 -10.70 0.86
N ASN A 187 -3.27 -10.67 1.94
CA ASN A 187 -3.02 -9.44 2.70
C ASN A 187 -2.31 -8.37 1.85
N ALA A 188 -1.32 -8.77 1.05
CA ALA A 188 -0.64 -7.86 0.12
C ALA A 188 -1.60 -7.32 -0.94
N ALA A 189 -2.40 -8.20 -1.55
CA ALA A 189 -3.39 -7.83 -2.56
C ALA A 189 -4.49 -6.92 -1.98
N GLU A 190 -4.93 -7.15 -0.74
CA GLU A 190 -5.90 -6.32 -0.06
C GLU A 190 -5.36 -4.90 0.16
N ALA A 191 -4.11 -4.77 0.63
CA ALA A 191 -3.45 -3.47 0.77
C ALA A 191 -3.39 -2.72 -0.56
N LEU A 192 -2.96 -3.40 -1.64
CA LEU A 192 -2.87 -2.79 -2.97
C LEU A 192 -4.24 -2.42 -3.55
N ALA A 193 -5.27 -3.23 -3.32
CA ALA A 193 -6.63 -2.92 -3.74
C ALA A 193 -7.13 -1.63 -3.05
N ARG A 194 -6.87 -1.48 -1.74
CA ARG A 194 -7.22 -0.26 -0.99
C ARG A 194 -6.47 0.97 -1.53
N ASP A 195 -5.17 0.83 -1.82
CA ASP A 195 -4.36 1.90 -2.42
C ASP A 195 -4.93 2.33 -3.78
N MET A 196 -5.27 1.37 -4.64
CA MET A 196 -5.87 1.63 -5.95
C MET A 196 -7.21 2.37 -5.84
N ILE A 197 -8.06 1.98 -4.88
CA ILE A 197 -9.37 2.60 -4.64
C ILE A 197 -9.21 4.06 -4.21
N SER A 198 -8.18 4.38 -3.43
CA SER A 198 -7.93 5.74 -2.91
C SER A 198 -7.68 6.79 -4.01
N VAL A 199 -7.28 6.34 -5.21
CA VAL A 199 -6.99 7.22 -6.37
C VAL A 199 -8.26 7.66 -7.11
N LEU A 200 -9.28 6.81 -7.16
CA LEU A 200 -10.48 7.00 -8.00
C LEU A 200 -11.31 8.25 -7.69
N PRO A 201 -11.53 8.68 -6.43
CA PRO A 201 -12.26 9.92 -6.15
C PRO A 201 -11.63 11.16 -6.80
N ARG A 202 -10.29 11.18 -6.95
CA ARG A 202 -9.57 12.29 -7.59
C ARG A 202 -9.77 12.30 -9.10
N LEU A 203 -9.77 11.12 -9.73
CA LEU A 203 -10.02 10.97 -11.17
C LEU A 203 -11.43 11.43 -11.56
N ASN A 204 -12.41 11.18 -10.70
CA ASN A 204 -13.79 11.65 -10.93
C ASN A 204 -13.92 13.18 -10.80
N GLN A 205 -13.18 13.79 -9.86
CA GLN A 205 -13.17 15.25 -9.68
C GLN A 205 -12.52 16.00 -10.85
N SER A 206 -11.48 15.45 -11.47
CA SER A 206 -10.85 16.05 -12.66
C SER A 206 -11.78 16.07 -13.88
N ILE A 207 -12.61 15.05 -14.06
CA ILE A 207 -13.54 14.96 -15.20
C ILE A 207 -14.76 15.87 -14.97
N ALA A 208 -15.26 15.96 -13.72
CA ALA A 208 -16.36 16.86 -13.38
C ALA A 208 -16.00 18.36 -13.54
N ALA A 209 -14.71 18.72 -13.42
CA ALA A 209 -14.22 20.08 -13.61
C ALA A 209 -14.09 20.50 -15.10
N GLU A 210 -14.06 19.54 -16.03
CA GLU A 210 -13.97 19.79 -17.47
C GLU A 210 -15.31 19.80 -18.20
N THR A 211 -16.45 19.71 -17.49
CA THR A 211 -17.74 19.98 -18.15
C THR A 211 -17.81 21.48 -18.45
N PRO A 212 -17.73 21.91 -19.72
CA PRO A 212 -17.89 23.32 -20.05
C PRO A 212 -19.34 23.68 -19.67
N PRO A 213 -19.59 24.81 -18.99
CA PRO A 213 -20.95 25.31 -18.91
C PRO A 213 -21.47 25.44 -20.35
N ALA A 214 -22.59 24.77 -20.61
CA ALA A 214 -23.26 24.81 -21.90
C ALA A 214 -23.30 26.26 -22.41
N PRO A 215 -23.00 26.53 -23.69
CA PRO A 215 -23.10 27.88 -24.23
C PRO A 215 -24.57 28.33 -24.12
N VAL A 216 -24.83 29.18 -23.14
CA VAL A 216 -26.11 29.84 -22.97
C VAL A 216 -26.31 30.67 -24.23
N SER A 217 -27.24 30.25 -25.07
CA SER A 217 -27.62 30.97 -26.27
C SER A 217 -28.12 32.37 -25.87
N PRO A 218 -27.70 33.44 -26.55
CA PRO A 218 -28.18 34.77 -26.24
C PRO A 218 -29.67 34.89 -26.64
N PRO A 219 -30.54 35.44 -25.78
CA PRO A 219 -31.89 35.78 -26.20
C PRO A 219 -31.83 37.02 -27.10
N THR A 220 -32.32 36.88 -28.32
CA THR A 220 -32.74 37.99 -29.18
C THR A 220 -33.89 38.73 -28.49
N SER A 221 -33.76 40.03 -28.28
CA SER A 221 -34.90 40.94 -28.12
C SER A 221 -34.47 42.37 -28.42
N ASP A 222 -35.21 42.97 -29.34
CA ASP A 222 -35.15 44.36 -29.77
C ASP A 222 -35.33 45.34 -28.58
N GLN A 223 -34.34 46.23 -28.40
CA GLN A 223 -34.42 47.71 -28.25
C GLN A 223 -35.39 48.37 -27.21
N PRO A 224 -35.23 49.67 -26.83
CA PRO A 224 -34.14 50.40 -26.17
C PRO A 224 -34.56 51.09 -24.84
N GLY A 225 -33.61 51.50 -24.00
CA GLY A 225 -33.84 52.58 -23.03
C GLY A 225 -32.91 52.56 -21.81
N ILE A 226 -31.93 53.48 -21.78
CA ILE A 226 -31.11 53.82 -20.60
C ILE A 226 -31.75 55.06 -19.94
N PRO A 227 -31.79 55.16 -18.60
CA PRO A 227 -30.93 56.16 -17.93
C PRO A 227 -30.20 55.64 -16.67
N PRO A 228 -29.08 56.26 -16.26
CA PRO A 228 -28.20 55.79 -15.19
C PRO A 228 -28.44 56.48 -13.83
N GLY A 229 -28.31 55.74 -12.72
CA GLY A 229 -28.28 56.29 -11.35
C GLY A 229 -28.01 55.21 -10.29
N GLN A 230 -26.87 55.32 -9.59
CA GLN A 230 -26.35 54.49 -8.49
C GLN A 230 -27.22 54.50 -7.22
N PRO A 231 -26.83 53.86 -6.08
CA PRO A 231 -26.31 52.50 -5.85
C PRO A 231 -27.20 51.74 -4.82
N PHE A 232 -27.33 50.41 -4.94
CA PHE A 232 -27.92 49.60 -3.85
C PHE A 232 -26.86 48.71 -3.20
N SER A 233 -26.71 48.95 -1.90
CA SER A 233 -26.02 48.24 -0.83
C SER A 233 -25.70 46.76 -1.07
N ASN A 234 -24.40 46.45 -1.13
CA ASN A 234 -23.89 45.10 -0.92
C ASN A 234 -24.07 44.71 0.55
N THR A 235 -25.11 43.93 0.83
CA THR A 235 -25.18 43.10 2.04
C THR A 235 -25.20 41.64 1.58
N ASN A 236 -24.07 41.16 1.05
CA ASN A 236 -23.89 39.73 0.82
C ASN A 236 -23.21 39.10 2.03
N GLN A 237 -24.07 38.50 2.86
CA GLN A 237 -23.73 37.51 3.85
C GLN A 237 -22.97 36.32 3.22
N ALA A 238 -22.02 35.82 4.01
CA ALA A 238 -21.53 34.45 4.02
C ALA A 238 -21.02 33.87 2.70
N VAL A 239 -19.77 34.22 2.38
CA VAL A 239 -18.88 33.29 1.68
C VAL A 239 -18.72 32.07 2.60
N ARG A 240 -19.46 31.00 2.34
CA ARG A 240 -19.09 29.66 2.80
C ARG A 240 -17.82 29.29 2.06
N SER A 241 -16.69 29.50 2.74
CA SER A 241 -15.41 28.89 2.40
C SER A 241 -15.61 27.38 2.33
N ILE A 242 -15.64 26.84 1.11
CA ILE A 242 -15.47 25.42 0.87
C ILE A 242 -13.99 25.16 1.16
N GLN A 243 -13.67 24.76 2.39
CA GLN A 243 -12.37 24.20 2.72
C GLN A 243 -12.25 22.88 1.94
N ALA A 244 -11.58 22.94 0.78
CA ALA A 244 -10.99 21.76 0.19
C ALA A 244 -10.10 21.14 1.28
N GLU A 245 -10.38 19.90 1.69
CA GLU A 245 -9.50 19.21 2.62
C GLU A 245 -8.14 19.01 1.95
N VAL A 246 -7.19 19.89 2.25
CA VAL A 246 -5.82 19.80 1.80
C VAL A 246 -5.25 18.51 2.40
N SER A 247 -5.05 17.50 1.56
CA SER A 247 -4.42 16.25 1.97
C SER A 247 -2.98 16.53 2.41
N PRO A 248 -2.44 15.78 3.39
CA PRO A 248 -1.03 15.90 3.75
C PRO A 248 -0.15 15.67 2.52
N SER A 249 0.86 16.52 2.33
CA SER A 249 1.74 16.45 1.16
C SER A 249 3.14 16.95 1.52
N ILE A 250 4.14 16.23 1.02
CA ILE A 250 5.54 16.61 1.10
C ILE A 250 6.00 17.07 -0.29
N GLN A 251 6.95 17.98 -0.34
CA GLN A 251 7.80 18.19 -1.50
C GLN A 251 9.22 17.81 -1.09
N PHE A 252 9.95 17.11 -1.95
CA PHE A 252 11.34 16.77 -1.65
C PHE A 252 12.25 16.92 -2.86
N ARG A 253 13.54 17.10 -2.55
CA ARG A 253 14.63 17.06 -3.52
C ARG A 253 15.78 16.27 -2.95
N THR A 254 16.56 15.65 -3.83
CA THR A 254 17.70 14.84 -3.40
C THR A 254 18.97 15.22 -4.13
N LYS A 255 20.11 14.92 -3.51
CA LYS A 255 21.44 15.13 -4.07
C LYS A 255 22.34 13.98 -3.65
N LEU A 256 22.92 13.29 -4.63
CA LEU A 256 24.02 12.36 -4.38
C LEU A 256 25.33 13.15 -4.35
N VAL A 257 26.10 12.95 -3.29
CA VAL A 257 27.43 13.53 -3.09
C VAL A 257 28.44 12.39 -3.11
N ASP A 258 29.28 12.41 -4.12
CA ASP A 258 30.46 11.56 -4.25
C ASP A 258 31.74 12.37 -3.93
N ALA A 259 32.88 11.70 -3.79
CA ALA A 259 34.16 12.31 -3.45
C ALA A 259 34.69 13.25 -4.54
N ASN A 260 34.34 12.97 -5.79
CA ASN A 260 34.86 13.58 -7.01
C ASN A 260 33.92 14.69 -7.56
N ARG A 261 32.68 14.72 -7.07
CA ARG A 261 31.53 15.54 -7.46
C ARG A 261 31.17 15.49 -8.95
N ASN A 262 31.38 14.35 -9.59
CA ASN A 262 31.12 14.17 -11.02
C ASN A 262 30.10 13.05 -11.31
N LEU A 263 29.52 12.41 -10.29
CA LEU A 263 28.60 11.26 -10.42
C LEU A 263 29.20 10.07 -11.16
N VAL A 264 30.54 9.99 -11.23
CA VAL A 264 31.30 8.81 -11.62
C VAL A 264 31.86 8.20 -10.35
N LEU A 265 31.23 7.12 -9.91
CA LEU A 265 31.46 6.48 -8.63
C LEU A 265 32.47 5.34 -8.76
N GLU A 266 33.46 5.33 -7.89
CA GLU A 266 34.48 4.29 -7.87
C GLU A 266 34.14 3.15 -6.89
N GLY A 267 34.46 1.92 -7.28
CA GLY A 267 34.29 0.76 -6.40
C GLY A 267 35.01 0.96 -5.05
N GLY A 268 34.26 0.90 -3.94
CA GLY A 268 34.79 1.14 -2.60
C GLY A 268 34.75 2.59 -2.12
N GLU A 269 34.24 3.53 -2.92
CA GLU A 269 34.06 4.94 -2.54
C GLU A 269 32.96 5.14 -1.50
N ALA A 270 33.08 6.20 -0.69
CA ALA A 270 32.02 6.63 0.22
C ALA A 270 31.10 7.61 -0.50
N VAL A 271 29.80 7.40 -0.37
CA VAL A 271 28.76 8.23 -1.00
C VAL A 271 27.79 8.74 0.05
N ILE A 272 27.22 9.93 -0.17
CA ILE A 272 26.25 10.54 0.74
C ILE A 272 25.03 10.95 -0.08
N LEU A 273 23.86 10.47 0.31
CA LEU A 273 22.59 10.91 -0.24
C LEU A 273 21.95 11.92 0.70
N LEU A 274 21.79 13.16 0.22
CA LEU A 274 21.09 14.23 0.92
C LEU A 274 19.65 14.29 0.42
N ILE A 275 18.70 14.34 1.35
CA ILE A 275 17.28 14.43 1.05
C ILE A 275 16.73 15.60 1.83
N GLU A 276 16.21 16.59 1.12
CA GLU A 276 15.54 17.74 1.73
C GLU A 276 14.05 17.62 1.47
N SER A 277 13.28 17.54 2.55
CA SER A 277 11.83 17.34 2.53
C SER A 277 11.13 18.50 3.23
N THR A 278 10.04 18.98 2.64
CA THR A 278 9.22 20.07 3.18
C THR A 278 7.77 19.62 3.20
N ASN A 279 7.10 19.70 4.35
CA ASN A 279 5.65 19.55 4.41
C ASN A 279 5.00 20.80 3.83
N VAL A 280 4.39 20.67 2.65
CA VAL A 280 3.75 21.77 1.93
C VAL A 280 2.23 21.85 2.22
N SER A 281 1.75 20.99 3.12
CA SER A 281 0.36 21.00 3.59
C SER A 281 0.18 21.76 4.90
N GLU A 282 -1.06 22.14 5.16
CA GLU A 282 -1.49 22.78 6.42
C GLU A 282 -1.70 21.76 7.55
N LYS A 283 -1.67 20.45 7.24
CA LYS A 283 -1.84 19.37 8.20
C LYS A 283 -0.48 18.80 8.64
N PRO A 284 -0.32 18.38 9.90
CA PRO A 284 0.86 17.63 10.32
C PRO A 284 0.86 16.24 9.65
N ILE A 285 2.05 15.68 9.44
CA ILE A 285 2.26 14.32 8.93
C ILE A 285 2.81 13.48 10.09
N PRO A 286 2.10 12.45 10.57
CA PRO A 286 2.50 11.63 11.72
C PRO A 286 3.80 10.84 11.51
N SER A 287 4.04 10.32 10.30
CA SER A 287 5.30 9.66 9.98
C SER A 287 5.60 9.67 8.48
N ALA A 288 6.90 9.71 8.16
CA ALA A 288 7.41 9.56 6.81
C ALA A 288 8.71 8.74 6.81
N TYR A 289 8.99 8.06 5.70
CA TYR A 289 10.17 7.21 5.53
C TYR A 289 10.75 7.37 4.12
N VAL A 290 12.06 7.25 3.98
CA VAL A 290 12.75 7.21 2.68
C VAL A 290 12.90 5.77 2.23
N GLU A 291 12.55 5.52 0.97
CA GLU A 291 12.82 4.28 0.27
C GLU A 291 13.84 4.50 -0.84
N LEU A 292 14.76 3.55 -1.03
CA LEU A 292 15.78 3.56 -2.07
C LEU A 292 15.63 2.31 -2.96
N ARG A 293 15.55 2.51 -4.27
CA ARG A 293 15.43 1.46 -5.29
C ARG A 293 16.41 1.71 -6.45
N GLY A 294 16.53 0.76 -7.37
CA GLY A 294 17.35 0.88 -8.58
C GLY A 294 18.48 -0.15 -8.64
N THR A 295 19.61 0.19 -9.26
CA THR A 295 20.75 -0.70 -9.46
C THR A 295 21.26 -1.22 -8.12
N GLN A 296 21.39 -2.54 -8.01
CA GLN A 296 21.72 -3.24 -6.77
C GLN A 296 23.00 -2.71 -6.11
N ALA A 297 24.04 -2.40 -6.90
CA ALA A 297 25.29 -1.83 -6.39
C ALA A 297 25.08 -0.53 -5.58
N LEU A 298 24.16 0.34 -6.02
CA LEU A 298 23.84 1.61 -5.36
C LEU A 298 22.96 1.40 -4.14
N VAL A 299 21.91 0.56 -4.24
CA VAL A 299 21.02 0.28 -3.11
C VAL A 299 21.80 -0.39 -1.96
N GLU A 300 22.64 -1.38 -2.28
CA GLU A 300 23.50 -2.06 -1.31
C GLU A 300 24.58 -1.14 -0.72
N ALA A 301 24.98 -0.09 -1.43
CA ALA A 301 25.92 0.89 -0.90
C ALA A 301 25.34 1.59 0.34
N PHE A 302 24.06 1.95 0.32
CA PHE A 302 23.39 2.63 1.42
C PHE A 302 22.92 1.67 2.53
N LYS A 303 22.50 0.45 2.19
CA LYS A 303 22.13 -0.59 3.19
C LYS A 303 23.27 -0.92 4.16
N ARG A 304 24.53 -0.86 3.69
CA ARG A 304 25.71 -1.08 4.54
C ARG A 304 25.89 -0.02 5.63
N GLY A 305 25.44 1.21 5.38
CA GLY A 305 25.63 2.34 6.30
C GLY A 305 24.38 2.74 7.08
N THR A 306 23.19 2.32 6.65
CA THR A 306 21.91 2.70 7.25
C THR A 306 20.85 1.63 7.02
N SER A 307 20.02 1.38 8.03
CA SER A 307 18.85 0.51 7.90
C SER A 307 17.78 1.18 7.03
N LEU A 308 17.38 0.51 5.95
CA LEU A 308 16.28 0.93 5.08
C LEU A 308 14.97 0.24 5.49
N PRO A 309 13.80 0.90 5.37
CA PRO A 309 13.62 2.30 4.95
C PRO A 309 14.07 3.29 6.04
N VAL A 310 14.54 4.48 5.65
CA VAL A 310 15.08 5.46 6.60
C VAL A 310 13.94 6.28 7.21
N PRO A 311 13.72 6.26 8.54
CA PRO A 311 12.68 7.07 9.15
C PRO A 311 13.00 8.55 9.04
N LEU A 312 12.08 9.32 8.46
CA LEU A 312 12.10 10.78 8.54
C LEU A 312 11.34 11.25 9.77
N GLY A 313 10.37 10.49 10.28
CA GLY A 313 9.55 10.86 11.44
C GLY A 313 8.37 11.77 11.07
N SER A 314 7.78 12.43 12.07
CA SER A 314 6.64 13.34 11.87
C SER A 314 7.07 14.70 11.31
N PHE A 315 6.22 15.36 10.53
CA PHE A 315 6.41 16.74 10.06
C PHE A 315 5.27 17.63 10.55
N SER A 316 5.59 18.78 11.13
CA SER A 316 4.62 19.85 11.37
C SER A 316 4.25 20.52 10.03
N ALA A 317 3.13 21.26 10.00
CA ALA A 317 2.76 22.05 8.82
C ALA A 317 3.87 23.05 8.47
N GLY A 318 4.28 23.09 7.20
CA GLY A 318 5.40 23.94 6.74
C GLY A 318 6.80 23.50 7.17
N GLU A 319 6.93 22.40 7.94
CA GLU A 319 8.23 21.97 8.44
C GLU A 319 9.14 21.49 7.32
N LYS A 320 10.41 21.91 7.39
CA LYS A 320 11.47 21.48 6.50
C LYS A 320 12.50 20.65 7.27
N ARG A 321 12.87 19.49 6.72
CA ARG A 321 13.86 18.58 7.30
C ARG A 321 14.86 18.12 6.25
N THR A 322 16.10 17.91 6.66
CA THR A 322 17.15 17.32 5.82
C THR A 322 17.61 16.02 6.45
N ALA A 323 17.61 14.95 5.66
CA ALA A 323 18.17 13.65 6.01
C ALA A 323 19.47 13.40 5.24
N GLU A 324 20.45 12.81 5.92
CA GLU A 324 21.73 12.41 5.35
C GLU A 324 21.85 10.88 5.48
N ILE A 325 21.96 10.20 4.34
CA ILE A 325 22.14 8.74 4.29
C ILE A 325 23.54 8.47 3.79
N ARG A 326 24.38 7.88 4.64
CA ARG A 326 25.76 7.54 4.30
C ARG A 326 25.81 6.13 3.73
N GLY A 327 26.52 5.97 2.63
CA GLY A 327 26.73 4.70 1.96
C GLY A 327 28.20 4.49 1.60
N ARG A 328 28.52 3.23 1.27
CA ARG A 328 29.82 2.86 0.72
C ARG A 328 29.65 1.87 -0.42
N LEU A 329 30.11 2.25 -1.60
CA LEU A 329 30.00 1.41 -2.78
C LEU A 329 30.83 0.13 -2.61
N GLY A 330 30.31 -0.98 -3.13
CA GLY A 330 31.03 -2.24 -3.15
C GLY A 330 32.21 -2.17 -4.12
N GLN A 331 33.07 -3.18 -4.10
CA GLN A 331 33.98 -3.36 -5.23
C GLN A 331 33.17 -3.78 -6.46
N VAL A 332 33.48 -3.17 -7.59
CA VAL A 332 32.90 -3.49 -8.91
C VAL A 332 34.04 -3.81 -9.87
N THR A 333 33.82 -4.78 -10.75
CA THR A 333 34.83 -5.28 -11.69
C THR A 333 34.69 -4.71 -13.09
N GLU A 334 33.53 -4.13 -13.40
CA GLU A 334 33.17 -3.61 -14.73
C GLU A 334 32.53 -2.22 -14.60
N HIS A 335 32.52 -1.47 -15.71
CA HIS A 335 31.76 -0.22 -15.81
C HIS A 335 30.27 -0.53 -15.90
N ILE A 336 29.46 0.11 -15.06
CA ILE A 336 28.01 -0.09 -14.99
C ILE A 336 27.33 1.27 -14.94
N GLN A 337 26.28 1.46 -15.74
CA GLN A 337 25.40 2.60 -15.57
C GLN A 337 24.41 2.31 -14.44
N GLY A 338 24.50 3.08 -13.36
CA GLY A 338 23.67 2.96 -12.19
C GLY A 338 22.48 3.91 -12.20
N GLU A 339 21.33 3.42 -11.76
CA GLU A 339 20.14 4.22 -11.47
C GLU A 339 19.78 4.06 -9.99
N LEU A 340 19.56 5.16 -9.28
CA LEU A 340 19.06 5.19 -7.90
C LEU A 340 17.76 5.98 -7.88
N ILE A 341 16.69 5.33 -7.47
CA ILE A 341 15.35 5.90 -7.37
C ILE A 341 15.07 6.13 -5.89
N ILE A 342 14.74 7.36 -5.52
CA ILE A 342 14.45 7.78 -4.15
C ILE A 342 12.97 8.09 -4.04
N GLY A 343 12.28 7.46 -3.09
CA GLY A 343 10.89 7.75 -2.74
C GLY A 343 10.76 8.19 -1.30
N ILE A 344 9.70 8.94 -0.99
CA ILE A 344 9.26 9.18 0.39
C ILE A 344 7.87 8.58 0.55
N ILE A 345 7.69 7.75 1.57
CA ILE A 345 6.41 7.15 1.94
C ILE A 345 5.88 7.92 3.14
N LEU A 346 4.62 8.35 3.09
CA LEU A 346 3.94 9.01 4.20
C LEU A 346 2.97 8.02 4.84
N SER A 347 2.71 8.14 6.16
CA SER A 347 1.62 7.38 6.79
C SER A 347 0.23 7.80 6.35
N GLU A 348 0.10 9.01 5.83
CA GLU A 348 -1.15 9.58 5.35
C GLU A 348 -0.87 10.68 4.33
N GLY A 349 -1.83 10.93 3.46
CA GLY A 349 -1.69 11.89 2.38
C GLY A 349 -1.02 11.31 1.13
N LEU A 350 -0.73 12.18 0.17
CA LEU A 350 -0.17 11.76 -1.11
C LEU A 350 1.34 11.53 -1.00
N PRO A 351 1.88 10.40 -1.50
CA PRO A 351 3.31 10.26 -1.65
C PRO A 351 3.82 11.33 -2.64
N PRO A 352 4.93 12.01 -2.36
CA PRO A 352 5.41 13.17 -3.10
C PRO A 352 6.07 12.84 -4.45
N GLY A 353 5.88 11.62 -4.95
CA GLY A 353 6.56 11.08 -6.14
C GLY A 353 7.93 10.48 -5.84
N THR A 354 8.69 10.23 -6.90
CA THR A 354 10.05 9.67 -6.81
C THR A 354 11.05 10.61 -7.52
N HIS A 355 12.32 10.54 -7.11
CA HIS A 355 13.41 11.23 -7.78
C HIS A 355 14.47 10.22 -8.21
N THR A 356 14.82 10.22 -9.49
CA THR A 356 15.81 9.31 -10.07
C THR A 356 17.15 10.02 -10.27
N ILE A 357 18.23 9.42 -9.74
CA ILE A 357 19.62 9.82 -9.97
C ILE A 357 20.29 8.77 -10.85
N ARG A 358 20.93 9.21 -11.93
CA ARG A 358 21.78 8.36 -12.78
C ARG A 358 23.24 8.65 -12.47
N ALA A 359 24.04 7.60 -12.33
CA ALA A 359 25.47 7.68 -12.04
C ALA A 359 26.22 6.64 -12.86
N GLU A 360 27.46 6.92 -13.23
CA GLU A 360 28.36 5.91 -13.78
C GLU A 360 29.11 5.24 -12.63
N ILE A 361 29.27 3.93 -12.68
CA ILE A 361 29.97 3.14 -11.67
C ILE A 361 31.16 2.47 -12.33
N GLN A 362 32.36 2.68 -11.82
CA GLN A 362 33.60 2.14 -12.38
C GLN A 362 34.42 1.37 -11.35
N PRO A 363 35.30 0.44 -11.78
CA PRO A 363 36.21 -0.25 -10.89
C PRO A 363 37.05 0.72 -10.05
N GLY A 364 37.15 0.44 -8.76
CA GLY A 364 37.99 1.23 -7.85
C GLY A 364 39.48 0.89 -7.98
N PRO A 365 40.37 1.74 -7.45
CA PRO A 365 41.80 1.47 -7.44
C PRO A 365 42.11 0.18 -6.68
N LYS A 366 42.82 -0.77 -7.33
CA LYS A 366 43.25 -2.02 -6.70
C LYS A 366 44.06 -1.71 -5.46
N ARG A 367 43.54 -2.03 -4.26
CA ARG A 367 44.32 -1.97 -3.02
C ARG A 367 45.53 -2.89 -3.18
N LYS A 368 46.74 -2.34 -3.17
CA LYS A 368 47.97 -3.12 -3.03
C LYS A 368 47.85 -3.93 -1.75
N GLN A 369 47.87 -5.24 -1.89
CA GLN A 369 47.91 -6.18 -0.78
C GLN A 369 49.17 -5.85 0.05
N PRO A 370 49.06 -5.66 1.37
CA PRO A 370 50.25 -5.45 2.18
C PRO A 370 51.12 -6.70 2.05
N SER A 371 52.33 -6.52 1.52
CA SER A 371 53.35 -7.56 1.51
C SER A 371 53.61 -7.96 2.95
N ARG A 372 53.45 -9.26 3.21
CA ARG A 372 53.60 -9.88 4.52
C ARG A 372 55.05 -9.83 4.99
#